data_AF-A0A6J4MCL3-F1
#
_entry.id   AF-A0A6J4MCL3-F1
#
_cell.length_a   1.000
_cell.length_b   1.000
_cell.length_c   1.000
_cell.angle_alpha   90.00
_cell.angle_beta   90.00
_cell.angle_gamma   90.00
#
_symmetry.space_group_name_H-M   'P 1'
#
loop_
_entity.id
_entity.type
_entity.pdbx_description
1 polymer ?
#
loop_
_entity_poly.entity_id
_entity_poly.type
_entity_poly.pdbx_seq_one_letter_code
_entity_poly.pdbx_strand_id
1 'polypeptide(L)'
;METASATPPRHVRHGLIAAGWWALIVCVSLNGVIVGLGAIMLGFSGSAQRSDHLVSAGGYGAAATVLVFAAIGVAGLRGPVWAGRAAAAAAVVLAALAGRSAMVASSLADDDNWNGPLDGIGGVLLVPFCWPLLIAGVRGGYRLATGTVRPRPVALGAAGREAPADQR
;
A
#
# COMPACT_ATOMS: atom_id res chain seq x y z
N MET A 1 43.48 7.39 -9.56
CA MET A 1 42.79 7.36 -8.25
C MET A 1 41.39 6.83 -8.50
N GLU A 2 41.23 5.52 -8.41
CA GLU A 2 39.96 4.82 -8.63
C GLU A 2 39.25 4.74 -7.28
N THR A 3 38.19 5.54 -7.10
CA THR A 3 37.34 5.45 -5.91
C THR A 3 36.54 4.15 -6.01
N ALA A 4 37.06 3.10 -5.37
CA ALA A 4 36.35 1.85 -5.21
C ALA A 4 34.98 2.14 -4.60
N SER A 5 33.93 2.02 -5.42
CA SER A 5 32.55 2.21 -4.99
C SER A 5 32.21 1.09 -4.01
N ALA A 6 32.42 1.35 -2.72
CA ALA A 6 32.13 0.42 -1.64
C ALA A 6 30.63 0.11 -1.66
N THR A 7 30.26 -1.00 -2.30
CA THR A 7 28.89 -1.49 -2.29
C THR A 7 28.50 -1.76 -0.84
N PRO A 8 27.44 -1.11 -0.31
CA PRO A 8 27.10 -1.25 1.10
C PRO A 8 26.82 -2.71 1.44
N PRO A 9 27.20 -3.16 2.65
CA PRO A 9 27.06 -4.55 3.05
C PRO A 9 25.60 -4.99 3.00
N ARG A 10 25.36 -6.28 2.70
CA ARG A 10 24.03 -6.82 2.39
C ARG A 10 22.95 -6.52 3.44
N HIS A 11 23.31 -6.44 4.73
CA HIS A 11 22.37 -6.12 5.80
C HIS A 11 21.87 -4.66 5.73
N VAL A 12 22.74 -3.70 5.39
CA VAL A 12 22.38 -2.28 5.20
C VAL A 12 21.43 -2.12 4.02
N ARG A 13 21.69 -2.81 2.90
CA ARG A 13 20.81 -2.79 1.72
C ARG A 13 19.40 -3.29 2.02
N HIS A 14 19.26 -4.39 2.77
CA HIS A 14 17.94 -4.90 3.17
C HIS A 14 17.21 -3.93 4.10
N GLY A 15 17.93 -3.30 5.03
CA GLY A 15 17.36 -2.27 5.91
C GLY A 15 16.83 -1.07 5.14
N LEU A 16 17.60 -0.54 4.18
CA LEU A 16 17.20 0.59 3.34
C LEU A 16 15.99 0.29 2.47
N ILE A 17 15.93 -0.91 1.88
CA ILE A 17 14.76 -1.35 1.09
C ILE A 17 13.52 -1.43 1.98
N ALA A 18 13.66 -1.99 3.19
CA ALA A 18 12.54 -2.10 4.12
C ALA A 18 12.05 -0.73 4.60
N ALA A 19 12.96 0.19 4.91
CA ALA A 19 12.63 1.57 5.24
C ALA A 19 11.94 2.30 4.07
N GLY A 20 12.40 2.08 2.83
CA GLY A 20 11.79 2.66 1.63
C GLY A 20 10.35 2.20 1.42
N TRP A 21 10.08 0.89 1.57
CA TRP A 21 8.71 0.37 1.53
C TRP A 21 7.81 1.02 2.58
N TRP A 22 8.29 1.08 3.82
CA TRP A 22 7.54 1.67 4.92
C TRP A 22 7.24 3.15 4.68
N ALA A 23 8.25 3.94 4.30
CA ALA A 23 8.10 5.36 4.02
C ALA A 23 7.04 5.60 2.94
N LEU A 24 7.10 4.87 1.82
CA LEU A 24 6.13 5.01 0.74
C LEU A 24 4.71 4.62 1.18
N ILE A 25 4.54 3.52 1.93
CA ILE A 25 3.24 3.09 2.45
C ILE A 25 2.64 4.16 3.37
N VAL A 26 3.45 4.73 4.28
CA VAL A 26 3.02 5.80 5.18
C VAL A 26 2.65 7.05 4.39
N CYS A 27 3.47 7.49 3.44
CA CYS A 27 3.20 8.65 2.59
C CYS A 27 1.88 8.50 1.82
N VAL A 28 1.64 7.36 1.19
CA VAL A 28 0.38 7.12 0.45
C VAL A 28 -0.82 7.08 1.38
N SER A 29 -0.68 6.43 2.55
CA SER A 29 -1.76 6.37 3.54
C SER A 29 -2.13 7.76 4.03
N LEU A 30 -1.14 8.58 4.39
CA LEU A 30 -1.34 9.95 4.83
C LEU A 30 -1.90 10.82 3.71
N ASN A 31 -1.42 10.67 2.47
CA ASN A 31 -1.95 11.42 1.33
C ASN A 31 -3.43 11.11 1.09
N GLY A 32 -3.82 9.83 1.13
CA GLY A 32 -5.22 9.43 1.05
C GLY A 32 -6.07 10.03 2.16
N VAL A 33 -5.54 10.08 3.39
CA VAL A 33 -6.21 10.73 4.52
C VAL A 33 -6.33 12.23 4.33
N ILE A 34 -5.29 12.91 3.85
CA ILE A 34 -5.28 14.36 3.64
C ILE A 34 -6.26 14.74 2.53
N VAL A 35 -6.25 14.04 1.40
CA VAL A 35 -7.21 14.29 0.30
C VAL A 35 -8.63 13.95 0.74
N GLY A 36 -8.81 12.81 1.40
CA GLY A 36 -10.12 12.32 1.84
C GLY A 36 -10.76 13.21 2.91
N LEU A 37 -10.03 13.45 4.00
CA LEU A 37 -10.49 14.26 5.13
C LEU A 37 -10.47 15.75 4.80
N GLY A 38 -9.50 16.20 3.99
CA GLY A 38 -9.37 17.59 3.56
C GLY A 38 -10.59 18.08 2.80
N ALA A 39 -11.19 17.24 1.94
CA ALA A 39 -12.44 17.58 1.25
C ALA A 39 -13.59 17.85 2.22
N ILE A 40 -13.73 17.02 3.27
CA ILE A 40 -14.78 17.16 4.29
C ILE A 40 -14.49 18.36 5.21
N MET A 41 -13.23 18.57 5.58
CA MET A 41 -12.80 19.64 6.49
C MET A 41 -12.85 21.01 5.80
N LEU A 42 -12.44 21.16 4.55
CA LEU A 42 -12.47 22.46 3.86
C LEU A 42 -13.88 23.04 3.68
N GLY A 43 -14.93 22.22 3.88
CA GLY A 43 -16.30 22.67 4.09
C GLY A 43 -16.58 23.39 5.42
N PHE A 44 -15.55 23.79 6.19
CA PHE A 44 -15.60 24.33 7.56
C PHE A 44 -16.58 25.52 7.82
N SER A 45 -17.25 26.08 6.81
CA SER A 45 -18.30 27.09 6.98
C SER A 45 -19.74 26.57 6.77
N GLY A 46 -19.95 25.29 6.47
CA GLY A 46 -21.26 24.67 6.23
C GLY A 46 -21.30 23.15 6.48
N SER A 47 -22.47 22.54 6.27
CA SER A 47 -22.57 21.07 6.25
C SER A 47 -21.88 20.53 5.00
N ALA A 48 -20.99 19.54 5.16
CA ALA A 48 -20.34 18.85 4.05
C ALA A 48 -21.39 18.40 3.01
N GLN A 49 -21.13 18.73 1.75
CA GLN A 49 -22.07 18.47 0.66
C GLN A 49 -21.80 17.10 0.02
N ARG A 50 -22.67 16.68 -0.89
CA ARG A 50 -22.55 15.38 -1.57
C ARG A 50 -21.23 15.29 -2.32
N SER A 51 -20.85 16.35 -3.03
CA SER A 51 -19.59 16.43 -3.77
C SER A 51 -18.37 16.22 -2.88
N ASP A 52 -18.36 16.74 -1.66
CA ASP A 52 -17.23 16.64 -0.74
C ASP A 52 -17.04 15.20 -0.28
N HIS A 53 -18.14 14.50 -0.04
CA HIS A 53 -18.15 13.07 0.28
C HIS A 53 -17.73 12.19 -0.91
N LEU A 54 -18.02 12.58 -2.15
CA LEU A 54 -17.56 11.90 -3.36
C LEU A 54 -16.05 12.09 -3.58
N VAL A 55 -15.54 13.31 -3.43
CA VAL A 55 -14.09 13.60 -3.46
C VAL A 55 -13.40 12.83 -2.35
N SER A 56 -13.99 12.80 -1.15
CA SER A 56 -13.48 12.06 -0.01
C SER A 56 -13.38 10.55 -0.29
N ALA A 57 -14.46 9.97 -0.84
CA ALA A 57 -14.49 8.58 -1.26
C ALA A 57 -13.42 8.28 -2.33
N GLY A 58 -13.24 9.19 -3.29
CA GLY A 58 -12.20 9.09 -4.31
C GLY A 58 -10.79 9.08 -3.73
N GLY A 59 -10.47 9.98 -2.80
CA GLY A 59 -9.17 10.06 -2.14
C GLY A 59 -8.85 8.80 -1.33
N TYR A 60 -9.77 8.36 -0.46
CA TYR A 60 -9.61 7.13 0.30
C TYR A 60 -9.50 5.89 -0.60
N GLY A 61 -10.36 5.79 -1.62
CA GLY A 61 -10.40 4.65 -2.54
C GLY A 61 -9.15 4.54 -3.42
N ALA A 62 -8.64 5.66 -3.93
CA ALA A 62 -7.41 5.69 -4.71
C ALA A 62 -6.20 5.25 -3.86
N ALA A 63 -6.08 5.76 -2.63
CA ALA A 63 -5.00 5.37 -1.73
C ALA A 63 -5.09 3.89 -1.32
N ALA A 64 -6.30 3.40 -1.02
CA ALA A 64 -6.54 1.97 -0.77
C ALA A 64 -6.06 1.10 -1.93
N THR A 65 -6.38 1.49 -3.16
CA THR A 65 -5.96 0.77 -4.37
C THR A 65 -4.44 0.74 -4.50
N VAL A 66 -3.75 1.87 -4.34
CA VAL A 66 -2.28 1.92 -4.38
C VAL A 66 -1.65 1.01 -3.32
N LEU A 67 -2.23 0.94 -2.12
CA LEU A 67 -1.75 0.08 -1.04
C LEU A 67 -2.01 -1.42 -1.30
N VAL A 68 -3.09 -1.79 -1.99
CA VAL A 68 -3.29 -3.16 -2.48
C VAL A 68 -2.18 -3.53 -3.46
N PHE A 69 -1.87 -2.65 -4.44
CA PHE A 69 -0.74 -2.85 -5.34
C PHE A 69 0.58 -2.96 -4.57
N ALA A 70 0.80 -2.14 -3.54
CA ALA A 70 1.97 -2.25 -2.68
C ALA A 70 2.07 -3.63 -2.01
N ALA A 71 0.98 -4.14 -1.45
CA ALA A 71 0.94 -5.47 -0.83
C ALA A 71 1.25 -6.59 -1.83
N ILE A 72 0.66 -6.53 -3.03
CA ILE A 72 0.97 -7.46 -4.14
C ILE A 72 2.44 -7.36 -4.55
N GLY A 73 2.98 -6.14 -4.62
CA GLY A 73 4.36 -5.86 -4.96
C GLY A 73 5.32 -6.45 -3.94
N VAL A 74 5.06 -6.25 -2.65
CA VAL A 74 5.82 -6.86 -1.55
C VAL A 74 5.81 -8.39 -1.67
N ALA A 75 4.64 -9.00 -1.91
CA ALA A 75 4.53 -10.45 -2.05
C ALA A 75 5.33 -10.98 -3.26
N GLY A 76 5.13 -10.39 -4.45
CA GLY A 76 5.78 -10.85 -5.68
C GLY A 76 7.26 -10.52 -5.79
N LEU A 77 7.73 -9.46 -5.13
CA LEU A 77 9.15 -9.08 -5.09
C LEU A 77 9.90 -9.64 -3.88
N ARG A 78 9.23 -10.41 -3.00
CA ARG A 78 9.78 -10.93 -1.74
C ARG A 78 10.30 -9.82 -0.82
N GLY A 79 9.54 -8.73 -0.76
CA GLY A 79 9.77 -7.65 0.18
C GLY A 79 9.48 -8.06 1.64
N PRO A 80 9.65 -7.13 2.59
CA PRO A 80 9.40 -7.39 4.00
C PRO A 80 7.92 -7.72 4.25
N VAL A 81 7.64 -8.92 4.77
CA VAL A 81 6.28 -9.43 4.99
C VAL A 81 5.43 -8.49 5.85
N TRP A 82 6.04 -7.90 6.88
CA TRP A 82 5.36 -6.95 7.76
C TRP A 82 4.89 -5.69 7.02
N ALA A 83 5.63 -5.21 6.01
CA ALA A 83 5.23 -4.05 5.21
C ALA A 83 4.04 -4.41 4.30
N GLY A 84 4.03 -5.62 3.75
CA GLY A 84 2.89 -6.12 2.97
C GLY A 84 1.62 -6.24 3.82
N ARG A 85 1.75 -6.73 5.06
CA ARG A 85 0.63 -6.78 6.03
C ARG A 85 0.14 -5.38 6.41
N ALA A 86 1.06 -4.45 6.67
CA ALA A 86 0.70 -3.08 6.99
C ALA A 86 -0.03 -2.38 5.83
N ALA A 87 0.48 -2.54 4.60
CA ALA A 87 -0.17 -2.02 3.40
C ALA A 87 -1.59 -2.60 3.23
N ALA A 88 -1.76 -3.92 3.40
CA ALA A 88 -3.06 -4.56 3.31
C ALA A 88 -4.03 -4.08 4.40
N ALA A 89 -3.57 -3.96 5.65
CA ALA A 89 -4.40 -3.46 6.75
C ALA A 89 -4.83 -2.00 6.51
N ALA A 90 -3.90 -1.13 6.10
CA ALA A 90 -4.20 0.26 5.76
C ALA A 90 -5.16 0.36 4.56
N ALA A 91 -4.99 -0.49 3.54
CA ALA A 91 -5.90 -0.55 2.40
C ALA A 91 -7.33 -0.89 2.82
N VAL A 92 -7.53 -1.85 3.72
CA VAL A 92 -8.87 -2.20 4.23
C VAL A 92 -9.50 -1.04 4.99
N VAL A 93 -8.75 -0.37 5.87
CA VAL A 93 -9.25 0.79 6.61
C VAL A 93 -9.66 1.91 5.66
N LEU A 94 -8.80 2.26 4.69
CA LEU A 94 -9.11 3.30 3.71
C LEU A 94 -10.27 2.91 2.79
N ALA A 95 -10.38 1.64 2.38
CA ALA A 95 -11.52 1.17 1.60
C ALA A 95 -12.84 1.27 2.39
N ALA A 96 -12.82 0.98 3.70
CA ALA A 96 -13.99 1.15 4.56
C ALA A 96 -14.38 2.63 4.71
N LEU A 97 -13.41 3.54 4.83
CA LEU A 97 -13.65 4.99 4.85
C LEU A 97 -14.19 5.50 3.51
N ALA A 98 -13.67 4.97 2.39
CA ALA A 98 -14.17 5.27 1.05
C ALA A 98 -15.64 4.84 0.91
N GLY A 99 -15.96 3.60 1.32
CA GLY A 99 -17.31 3.07 1.30
C GLY A 99 -18.27 3.87 2.18
N ARG A 100 -17.86 4.22 3.40
CA ARG A 100 -18.63 5.10 4.28
C ARG A 100 -18.92 6.45 3.62
N SER A 101 -17.92 7.06 3.02
CA SER A 101 -18.08 8.38 2.37
C SER A 101 -19.00 8.30 1.16
N ALA A 102 -18.89 7.26 0.34
CA ALA A 102 -19.80 7.01 -0.77
C ALA A 102 -21.25 6.75 -0.32
N MET A 103 -21.45 6.02 0.78
CA MET A 103 -22.77 5.80 1.37
C MET A 103 -23.39 7.13 1.83
N VAL A 104 -22.64 7.99 2.53
CA VAL A 104 -23.13 9.31 2.93
C VAL A 104 -23.46 10.18 1.72
N ALA A 105 -22.61 10.19 0.70
CA ALA A 105 -22.87 10.92 -0.55
C ALA A 105 -24.17 10.45 -1.24
N SER A 106 -24.47 9.14 -1.19
CA SER A 106 -25.69 8.60 -1.80
C SER A 106 -26.98 9.00 -1.05
N SER A 107 -26.88 9.42 0.21
CA SER A 107 -28.02 9.89 1.00
C SER A 107 -28.25 11.40 0.95
N LEU A 108 -27.34 12.14 0.33
CA LEU A 108 -27.43 13.59 0.20
C LEU A 108 -28.05 13.97 -1.16
N ALA A 109 -28.72 15.12 -1.19
CA ALA A 109 -29.24 15.68 -2.44
C ALA A 109 -28.08 16.04 -3.39
N ASP A 110 -28.38 16.06 -4.69
CA ASP A 110 -27.47 16.59 -5.70
C ASP A 110 -27.16 18.06 -5.37
N ASP A 111 -25.88 18.44 -5.47
CA ASP A 111 -25.41 19.80 -5.33
C ASP A 111 -24.91 20.32 -6.68
N ASP A 112 -24.96 21.64 -6.88
CA ASP A 112 -24.48 22.30 -8.10
C ASP A 112 -22.94 22.44 -8.12
N ASN A 113 -22.24 21.66 -7.29
CA ASN A 113 -20.81 21.80 -7.11
C ASN A 113 -20.03 21.13 -8.24
N TRP A 114 -18.97 21.79 -8.72
CA TRP A 114 -18.15 21.32 -9.85
C TRP A 114 -17.05 20.33 -9.44
N ASN A 115 -16.95 20.01 -8.15
CA ASN A 115 -15.97 19.09 -7.62
C ASN A 115 -16.16 17.68 -8.23
N GLY A 116 -15.13 17.21 -8.93
CA GLY A 116 -15.17 15.98 -9.70
C GLY A 116 -14.48 14.81 -8.99
N PRO A 117 -14.70 13.58 -9.46
CA PRO A 117 -13.96 12.40 -8.98
C PRO A 117 -12.43 12.56 -9.13
N LEU A 118 -11.99 13.40 -10.07
CA LEU A 118 -10.59 13.71 -10.31
C LEU A 118 -9.95 14.53 -9.19
N ASP A 119 -10.71 15.31 -8.42
CA ASP A 119 -10.14 16.07 -7.29
C ASP A 119 -9.74 15.11 -6.16
N GLY A 120 -10.52 14.04 -5.97
CA GLY A 120 -10.20 12.97 -5.02
C GLY A 120 -9.15 12.00 -5.56
N ILE A 121 -9.45 11.35 -6.69
CA ILE A 121 -8.59 10.31 -7.27
C ILE A 121 -7.29 10.91 -7.78
N GLY A 122 -7.35 12.02 -8.51
CA GLY A 122 -6.18 12.72 -9.06
C GLY A 122 -5.29 13.30 -7.96
N GLY A 123 -5.89 13.84 -6.89
CA GLY A 123 -5.15 14.30 -5.70
C GLY A 123 -4.28 13.21 -5.06
N VAL A 124 -4.64 11.94 -5.24
CA VAL A 124 -3.80 10.81 -4.80
C VAL A 124 -2.86 10.32 -5.89
N LEU A 125 -3.36 10.06 -7.10
CA LEU A 125 -2.59 9.37 -8.13
C LEU A 125 -1.55 10.25 -8.82
N LEU A 126 -1.72 11.58 -8.83
CA LEU A 126 -0.74 12.48 -9.44
C LEU A 126 0.52 12.66 -8.59
N VAL A 127 0.50 12.18 -7.34
CA VAL A 127 1.63 12.35 -6.44
C VAL A 127 2.73 11.31 -6.73
N PRO A 128 3.98 11.73 -6.97
CA PRO A 128 5.02 10.87 -7.54
C PRO A 128 5.39 9.67 -6.65
N PHE A 129 5.16 9.74 -5.34
CA PHE A 129 5.43 8.62 -4.43
C PHE A 129 4.43 7.47 -4.52
N CYS A 130 3.27 7.65 -5.18
CA CYS A 130 2.32 6.56 -5.43
C CYS A 130 2.82 5.60 -6.53
N TRP A 131 3.56 6.12 -7.51
CA TRP A 131 3.90 5.39 -8.73
C TRP A 131 4.87 4.22 -8.50
N PRO A 132 5.92 4.34 -7.65
CA PRO A 132 6.78 3.21 -7.33
C PRO A 132 6.01 2.01 -6.76
N LEU A 133 4.98 2.25 -5.94
CA LEU A 133 4.16 1.19 -5.35
C LEU A 133 3.26 0.53 -6.39
N LEU A 134 2.67 1.32 -7.29
CA LEU A 134 1.89 0.80 -8.43
C LEU A 134 2.75 -0.06 -9.36
N ILE A 135 3.91 0.45 -9.77
CA ILE A 135 4.85 -0.28 -10.63
C ILE A 135 5.33 -1.55 -9.94
N ALA A 136 5.69 -1.46 -8.65
CA ALA A 136 6.10 -2.63 -7.87
C ALA A 136 4.96 -3.66 -7.76
N GLY A 137 3.73 -3.21 -7.60
CA GLY A 137 2.53 -4.05 -7.58
C GLY A 137 2.29 -4.77 -8.89
N VAL A 138 2.32 -4.06 -10.02
CA VAL A 138 2.18 -4.66 -11.35
C VAL A 138 3.28 -5.69 -11.60
N ARG A 139 4.54 -5.33 -11.32
CA ARG A 139 5.68 -6.22 -11.50
C ARG A 139 5.61 -7.43 -10.56
N GLY A 140 5.23 -7.24 -9.31
CA GLY A 140 5.04 -8.31 -8.32
C GLY A 140 3.91 -9.25 -8.74
N GLY A 141 2.77 -8.71 -9.14
CA GLY A 141 1.62 -9.45 -9.63
C GLY A 141 1.95 -10.28 -10.86
N TYR A 142 2.66 -9.72 -11.83
CA TYR A 142 3.15 -10.45 -13.00
C TYR A 142 4.03 -11.64 -12.59
N ARG A 143 4.95 -11.46 -11.64
CA ARG A 143 5.82 -12.55 -11.16
C ARG A 143 5.06 -13.66 -10.45
N LEU A 144 4.03 -13.30 -9.68
CA LEU A 144 3.14 -14.26 -9.02
C LEU A 144 2.33 -15.04 -10.06
N ALA A 145 1.75 -14.34 -11.04
CA ALA A 145 0.93 -14.94 -12.10
C ALA A 145 1.74 -15.90 -12.99
N THR A 146 2.99 -15.56 -13.31
CA THR A 146 3.88 -16.37 -14.16
C THR A 146 4.65 -17.47 -13.40
N GLY A 147 4.42 -17.63 -12.09
CA GLY A 147 5.09 -18.67 -11.29
C GLY A 147 6.61 -18.48 -11.14
N THR A 148 7.15 -17.31 -11.48
CA THR A 148 8.59 -17.03 -11.37
C THR A 148 9.06 -16.88 -9.92
N VAL A 149 8.13 -16.85 -8.96
CA VAL A 149 8.40 -16.90 -7.53
C VAL A 149 8.39 -18.36 -7.09
N ARG A 150 9.55 -19.03 -7.09
CA ARG A 150 9.66 -20.38 -6.50
C ARG A 150 9.28 -20.33 -5.01
N PRO A 151 8.49 -21.29 -4.49
CA PRO A 151 8.26 -21.39 -3.06
C PRO A 151 9.61 -21.54 -2.34
N ARG A 152 9.81 -20.81 -1.23
CA ARG A 152 10.94 -21.10 -0.35
C ARG A 152 10.74 -22.54 0.14
N PRO A 153 11.74 -23.43 0.03
CA PRO A 153 11.61 -24.75 0.62
C PRO A 153 11.35 -24.54 2.10
N VAL A 154 10.16 -24.93 2.56
CA VAL A 154 9.89 -25.09 3.98
C VAL A 154 10.81 -26.21 4.38
N ALA A 155 11.84 -25.91 5.18
CA ALA A 155 12.62 -26.93 5.84
C ALA A 155 11.67 -27.66 6.80
N LEU A 156 10.94 -28.65 6.28
CA LEU A 156 10.30 -29.68 7.08
C LEU A 156 11.40 -30.27 7.96
N GLY A 157 11.21 -30.13 9.27
CA GLY A 157 12.28 -30.19 10.26
C GLY A 157 13.19 -31.40 10.12
N ALA A 158 14.48 -31.14 10.10
CA ALA A 158 15.51 -32.09 10.48
C ALA A 158 15.48 -32.31 12.01
N ALA A 159 14.33 -32.70 12.55
CA ALA A 159 14.13 -33.05 13.96
C ALA A 159 13.59 -34.48 14.00
N GLY A 160 14.49 -35.45 13.81
CA GLY A 160 14.08 -36.86 13.75
C GLY A 160 15.19 -37.88 13.44
N ARG A 161 16.45 -37.62 13.82
CA ARG A 161 17.48 -38.66 13.90
C ARG A 161 18.40 -38.40 15.10
N GLU A 162 17.87 -38.59 16.29
CA GLU A 162 18.69 -39.10 17.39
C GLU A 162 18.48 -40.61 17.46
N ALA A 163 19.48 -41.36 16.99
CA ALA A 163 19.80 -42.68 17.48
C ALA A 163 21.20 -43.05 16.99
N PRO A 164 22.13 -43.29 17.90
CA PRO A 164 22.87 -44.53 17.87
C PRO A 164 22.51 -45.34 19.10
N ALA A 165 21.82 -46.45 18.85
CA ALA A 165 21.68 -47.54 19.79
C ALA A 165 23.05 -48.19 20.03
N ASP A 166 23.26 -48.58 21.29
CA ASP A 166 24.16 -49.63 21.77
C ASP A 166 25.61 -49.66 21.23
N GLN A 167 26.54 -49.24 22.08
CA GLN A 167 27.83 -49.91 22.22
C GLN A 167 27.90 -50.53 23.62
N ARG A 168 27.69 -51.85 23.69
CA ARG A 168 28.23 -52.71 24.73
C ARG A 168 29.50 -53.35 24.21
#